data_AF-A0A2N6GBW5-F1
#
_entry.id   AF-A0A2N6GBW5-F1
#
_cell.length_a   1.000
_cell.length_b   1.000
_cell.length_c   1.000
_cell.angle_alpha   90.00
_cell.angle_beta   90.00
_cell.angle_gamma   90.00
#
_symmetry.space_group_name_H-M   'P 1'
#
loop_
_entity.id
_entity.type
_entity.pdbx_description
1 polymer ?
#
loop_
_entity_poly.entity_id
_entity_poly.type
_entity_poly.pdbx_seq_one_letter_code
_entity_poly.pdbx_strand_id
1 'polypeptide(L)'
;MSNADSDLCNKSVQEVIDLLMEIEDKSLPFEIVVWDLNGFNLDYSEARLVELFNTDGSPSRIEISISLTEEHEPHEEQPEPRVIDYCGQQMEIAPYEANHRPEAQACIIGGVPINPTLRPGFDSTPNEERDPLETSDWWDRPFIQAVSWADMASSYSAYLERTKNIPDYAPTPQVVFEAEQEERRENWHEHWPSGIRYDVRCLDGGAWDRSTNWGSYATLDEALAVARSGSDLQRSTHAE
;
A
#
# COMPACT_ATOMS: atom_id res chain seq x y z
N MET A 1 -14.69 23.54 -6.77
CA MET A 1 -14.37 23.48 -5.33
C MET A 1 -15.70 23.42 -4.58
N SER A 2 -16.54 22.39 -4.71
CA SER A 2 -16.36 20.96 -4.42
C SER A 2 -15.92 20.68 -2.98
N ASN A 3 -16.91 20.51 -2.11
CA ASN A 3 -16.86 19.62 -0.96
C ASN A 3 -18.14 18.78 -1.05
N ALA A 4 -18.05 17.58 -1.62
CA ALA A 4 -19.18 16.65 -1.74
C ALA A 4 -19.15 15.56 -0.65
N ASP A 5 -18.10 15.49 0.16
CA ASP A 5 -17.88 14.37 1.07
C ASP A 5 -18.45 14.56 2.49
N SER A 6 -19.13 15.69 2.78
CA SER A 6 -19.69 15.94 4.12
C SER A 6 -21.20 15.68 4.27
N ASP A 7 -21.91 15.32 3.20
CA ASP A 7 -23.38 15.40 3.17
C ASP A 7 -24.13 14.07 3.33
N LEU A 8 -23.43 12.96 3.56
CA LEU A 8 -24.07 11.68 3.89
C LEU A 8 -24.37 11.54 5.38
N CYS A 9 -23.73 12.33 6.26
CA CYS A 9 -23.83 12.16 7.71
C CYS A 9 -25.08 12.81 8.34
N ASN A 10 -25.87 13.58 7.58
CA ASN A 10 -27.02 14.34 8.09
C ASN A 10 -28.36 14.05 7.38
N LYS A 11 -28.44 13.00 6.55
CA LYS A 11 -29.70 12.60 5.92
C LYS A 11 -30.54 11.76 6.89
N SER A 12 -31.85 11.97 6.89
CA SER A 12 -32.76 11.09 7.62
C SER A 12 -32.75 9.69 7.01
N VAL A 13 -33.01 8.65 7.82
CA VAL A 13 -33.05 7.26 7.34
C VAL A 13 -34.00 7.09 6.14
N GLN A 14 -35.11 7.83 6.11
CA GLN A 14 -36.05 7.81 4.99
C GLN A 14 -35.47 8.42 3.71
N GLU A 15 -34.67 9.49 3.80
CA GLU A 15 -34.00 10.09 2.64
C GLU A 15 -32.86 9.22 2.11
N VAL A 16 -32.24 8.40 2.97
CA VAL A 16 -31.27 7.38 2.53
C VAL A 16 -32.00 6.24 1.82
N ILE A 17 -33.15 5.78 2.36
CA ILE A 17 -33.99 4.74 1.74
C ILE A 17 -34.52 5.20 0.38
N ASP A 18 -35.05 6.42 0.28
CA ASP A 18 -35.60 6.95 -0.97
C ASP A 18 -34.52 7.10 -2.05
N LEU A 19 -33.29 7.49 -1.66
CA LEU A 19 -32.13 7.56 -2.56
C LEU A 19 -31.68 6.17 -3.03
N LEU A 20 -31.84 5.13 -2.20
CA LEU A 20 -31.48 3.74 -2.51
C LEU A 20 -32.57 3.04 -3.35
N MET A 21 -33.85 3.36 -3.15
CA MET A 21 -34.93 2.85 -3.99
C MET A 21 -34.93 3.45 -5.41
N GLU A 22 -34.46 4.69 -5.58
CA GLU A 22 -34.21 5.28 -6.91
C GLU A 22 -33.09 4.54 -7.69
N ILE A 23 -32.22 3.80 -6.98
CA ILE A 23 -31.09 3.03 -7.53
C ILE A 23 -31.50 1.59 -7.92
N GLU A 24 -32.62 1.07 -7.41
CA GLU A 24 -33.01 -0.35 -7.61
C GLU A 24 -33.26 -0.75 -9.08
N ASP A 25 -33.33 0.22 -10.01
CA ASP A 25 -33.47 -0.04 -11.46
C ASP A 25 -32.12 -0.04 -12.22
N LYS A 26 -30.99 0.29 -11.58
CA LYS A 26 -29.65 0.24 -12.23
C LYS A 26 -28.56 -0.11 -11.21
N SER A 27 -27.75 -1.12 -11.57
CA SER A 27 -26.45 -1.49 -10.96
C SER A 27 -25.88 -0.43 -10.02
N LEU A 28 -25.62 -0.82 -8.76
CA LEU A 28 -25.09 0.01 -7.68
C LEU A 28 -24.10 1.09 -8.20
N PRO A 29 -24.24 2.38 -7.83
CA PRO A 29 -23.45 3.48 -8.37
C PRO A 29 -22.00 3.51 -7.84
N PHE A 30 -21.62 2.52 -7.03
CA PHE A 30 -20.29 2.35 -6.47
C PHE A 30 -19.89 0.88 -6.55
N GLU A 31 -18.60 0.65 -6.76
CA GLU A 31 -18.00 -0.68 -6.71
C GLU A 31 -17.85 -1.12 -5.25
N ILE A 32 -18.35 -2.30 -4.91
CA ILE A 32 -18.07 -2.94 -3.62
C ILE A 32 -16.81 -3.76 -3.81
N VAL A 33 -15.74 -3.39 -3.12
CA VAL A 33 -14.46 -4.14 -3.09
C VAL A 33 -14.32 -4.75 -1.70
N VAL A 34 -14.14 -6.07 -1.64
CA VAL A 34 -14.02 -6.82 -0.39
C VAL A 34 -12.57 -7.26 -0.24
N TRP A 35 -11.98 -7.05 0.92
CA TRP A 35 -10.59 -7.42 1.18
C TRP A 35 -10.52 -8.44 2.31
N ASP A 36 -9.64 -9.42 2.22
CA ASP A 36 -9.29 -10.27 3.36
C ASP A 36 -8.38 -9.51 4.37
N LEU A 37 -8.08 -10.14 5.52
CA LEU A 37 -7.22 -9.53 6.55
C LEU A 37 -5.76 -9.29 6.10
N ASN A 38 -5.37 -9.85 4.96
CA ASN A 38 -4.04 -9.71 4.37
C ASN A 38 -4.04 -8.71 3.19
N GLY A 39 -5.19 -8.12 2.85
CA GLY A 39 -5.31 -7.15 1.77
C GLY A 39 -5.43 -7.77 0.38
N PHE A 40 -5.92 -9.01 0.25
CA PHE A 40 -6.31 -9.58 -1.04
C PHE A 40 -7.78 -9.29 -1.37
N ASN A 41 -8.06 -8.94 -2.62
CA ASN A 41 -9.43 -8.75 -3.11
C ASN A 41 -10.15 -10.11 -3.13
N LEU A 42 -11.32 -10.17 -2.51
CA LEU A 42 -12.16 -11.35 -2.47
C LEU A 42 -13.27 -11.19 -3.50
N ASP A 43 -13.27 -12.06 -4.50
CA ASP A 43 -14.39 -12.18 -5.42
C ASP A 43 -15.65 -12.62 -4.66
N TYR A 44 -16.77 -11.99 -5.03
CA TYR A 44 -18.07 -12.32 -4.48
C TYR A 44 -19.05 -12.64 -5.60
N SER A 45 -19.82 -13.70 -5.38
CA SER A 45 -20.90 -14.12 -6.27
C SER A 45 -22.10 -13.18 -6.16
N GLU A 46 -22.29 -12.57 -4.99
CA GLU A 46 -23.47 -11.76 -4.71
C GLU A 46 -23.24 -10.79 -3.54
N ALA A 47 -23.71 -9.56 -3.68
CA ALA A 47 -23.84 -8.61 -2.59
C ALA A 47 -25.30 -8.12 -2.52
N ARG A 48 -25.93 -8.26 -1.36
CA ARG A 48 -27.33 -7.83 -1.12
C ARG A 48 -27.40 -6.83 0.02
N LEU A 49 -28.15 -5.76 -0.20
CA LEU A 49 -28.63 -4.91 0.87
C LEU A 49 -29.89 -5.55 1.47
N VAL A 50 -29.94 -5.68 2.79
CA VAL A 50 -31.09 -6.22 3.52
C VAL A 50 -31.57 -5.17 4.50
N GLU A 51 -32.78 -4.66 4.27
CA GLU A 51 -33.46 -3.79 5.21
C GLU A 51 -34.21 -4.63 6.25
N LEU A 52 -33.87 -4.44 7.52
CA LEU A 52 -34.54 -5.09 8.64
C LEU A 52 -35.48 -4.08 9.30
N PHE A 53 -36.70 -4.53 9.57
CA PHE A 53 -37.75 -3.75 10.24
C PHE A 53 -38.09 -4.40 11.58
N ASN A 54 -38.47 -3.58 12.55
CA ASN A 54 -39.07 -4.04 13.80
C ASN A 54 -40.44 -4.67 13.53
N THR A 55 -40.99 -5.39 14.52
CA THR A 55 -42.30 -6.04 14.39
C THR A 55 -43.47 -5.06 14.19
N ASP A 56 -43.26 -3.79 14.50
CA ASP A 56 -44.20 -2.69 14.25
C ASP A 56 -44.04 -2.02 12.86
N GLY A 57 -43.11 -2.53 12.04
CA GLY A 57 -42.83 -2.02 10.69
C GLY A 57 -41.90 -0.80 10.66
N SER A 58 -41.36 -0.34 11.79
CA SER A 58 -40.35 0.73 11.79
C SER A 58 -38.97 0.20 11.36
N PRO A 59 -38.15 0.98 10.62
CA PRO A 59 -36.80 0.55 10.24
C PRO A 59 -35.95 0.27 11.48
N SER A 60 -35.27 -0.87 11.52
CA SER A 60 -34.42 -1.26 12.66
C SER A 60 -32.93 -1.20 12.31
N ARG A 61 -32.52 -1.77 11.18
CA ARG A 61 -31.12 -1.83 10.72
C ARG A 61 -31.05 -2.11 9.22
N ILE A 62 -30.00 -1.62 8.56
CA ILE A 62 -29.62 -2.03 7.21
C ILE A 62 -28.37 -2.92 7.32
N GLU A 63 -28.40 -4.09 6.70
CA GLU A 63 -27.26 -5.01 6.62
C GLU A 63 -26.81 -5.20 5.17
N ILE A 64 -25.51 -5.35 4.96
CA ILE A 64 -24.94 -5.75 3.67
C ILE A 64 -24.50 -7.21 3.82
N SER A 65 -25.12 -8.11 3.07
CA SER A 65 -24.76 -9.53 3.01
C SER A 65 -23.93 -9.78 1.76
N ILE A 66 -22.75 -10.35 1.92
CA ILE A 66 -21.84 -10.68 0.81
C ILE A 66 -21.63 -12.19 0.78
N SER A 67 -21.91 -12.81 -0.35
CA SER A 67 -21.69 -14.23 -0.62
C SER A 67 -20.43 -14.38 -1.48
N LEU A 68 -19.36 -14.89 -0.89
CA LEU A 68 -18.09 -15.12 -1.60
C LEU A 68 -18.26 -16.23 -2.65
N THR A 69 -17.62 -16.08 -3.80
CA THR A 69 -17.47 -17.18 -4.75
C THR A 69 -16.53 -18.22 -4.15
N GLU A 70 -16.99 -19.44 -3.91
CA GLU A 70 -16.08 -20.59 -3.75
C GLU A 70 -15.51 -20.93 -5.13
N GLU A 71 -14.59 -20.11 -5.63
CA GLU A 71 -13.75 -20.53 -6.75
C GLU A 71 -12.66 -21.46 -6.19
N HIS A 72 -12.93 -22.76 -6.28
CA HIS A 72 -11.87 -23.76 -6.34
C HIS A 72 -11.22 -23.63 -7.72
N GLU A 73 -10.44 -22.58 -7.92
CA GLU A 73 -9.43 -22.59 -8.96
C GLU A 73 -8.55 -23.82 -8.69
N PRO A 74 -8.29 -24.68 -9.69
CA PRO A 74 -7.30 -25.73 -9.51
C PRO A 74 -6.02 -25.02 -9.10
N HIS A 75 -5.48 -25.36 -7.93
CA HIS A 75 -4.19 -24.87 -7.47
C HIS A 75 -3.17 -25.13 -8.59
N GLU A 76 -2.93 -24.14 -9.46
CA GLU A 76 -1.68 -24.05 -10.18
C GLU A 76 -0.62 -24.10 -9.08
N GLU A 77 0.34 -25.02 -9.20
CA GLU A 77 1.44 -25.14 -8.25
C GLU A 77 2.05 -23.74 -8.07
N GLN A 78 1.73 -23.10 -6.94
CA GLN A 78 2.26 -21.78 -6.63
C GLN A 78 3.77 -21.95 -6.58
N PRO A 79 4.54 -21.16 -7.35
CA PRO A 79 5.98 -21.33 -7.41
C PRO A 79 6.57 -21.23 -6.00
N GLU A 80 7.25 -22.28 -5.57
CA GLU A 80 7.81 -22.37 -4.22
C GLU A 80 8.92 -21.34 -4.01
N PRO A 81 9.09 -20.79 -2.79
CA PRO A 81 10.21 -19.92 -2.47
C PRO A 81 11.56 -20.59 -2.73
N ARG A 82 12.52 -19.84 -3.29
CA ARG A 82 13.89 -20.31 -3.52
C ARG A 82 14.77 -19.93 -2.34
N VAL A 83 15.56 -20.88 -1.84
CA VAL A 83 16.53 -20.62 -0.77
C VAL A 83 17.94 -20.51 -1.35
N ILE A 84 18.65 -19.44 -0.98
CA ILE A 84 20.04 -19.18 -1.37
C ILE A 84 20.95 -19.06 -0.15
N ASP A 85 22.24 -19.32 -0.32
CA ASP A 85 23.25 -18.89 0.65
C ASP A 85 23.74 -17.49 0.26
N TYR A 86 23.50 -16.52 1.14
CA TYR A 86 23.89 -15.14 0.93
C TYR A 86 24.59 -14.59 2.17
N CYS A 87 25.83 -14.15 2.01
CA CYS A 87 26.69 -13.72 3.12
C CYS A 87 26.82 -14.78 4.25
N GLY A 88 26.77 -16.07 3.91
CA GLY A 88 26.82 -17.17 4.88
C GLY A 88 25.54 -17.35 5.70
N GLN A 89 24.43 -16.77 5.25
CA GLN A 89 23.10 -16.93 5.82
C GLN A 89 22.15 -17.50 4.76
N GLN A 90 21.26 -18.40 5.18
CA GLN A 90 20.19 -18.88 4.33
C GLN A 90 19.16 -17.77 4.17
N MET A 91 18.92 -17.35 2.93
CA MET A 91 17.93 -16.34 2.57
C MET A 91 16.86 -16.97 1.70
N GLU A 92 15.60 -16.73 2.06
CA GLU A 92 14.44 -17.14 1.27
C GLU A 92 14.04 -16.02 0.30
N ILE A 93 13.82 -16.38 -0.95
CA ILE A 93 13.37 -15.51 -2.03
C ILE A 93 11.98 -16.00 -2.43
N ALA A 94 10.96 -15.21 -2.07
CA ALA A 94 9.57 -15.45 -2.47
C ALA A 94 9.44 -15.50 -4.01
N PRO A 95 8.44 -16.18 -4.57
CA PRO A 95 8.18 -16.20 -6.00
C PRO A 95 7.83 -14.82 -6.58
N TYR A 96 8.13 -14.62 -7.86
CA TYR A 96 7.67 -13.45 -8.61
C TYR A 96 6.34 -13.74 -9.31
N GLU A 97 5.25 -13.39 -8.63
CA GLU A 97 3.87 -13.57 -9.11
C GLU A 97 3.37 -12.46 -10.06
N ALA A 98 2.25 -12.72 -10.73
CA ALA A 98 1.64 -11.83 -11.72
C ALA A 98 1.23 -10.46 -11.15
N ASN A 99 0.78 -10.40 -9.89
CA ASN A 99 0.42 -9.16 -9.19
C ASN A 99 1.63 -8.22 -8.95
N HIS A 100 2.87 -8.73 -9.03
CA HIS A 100 4.08 -7.95 -8.90
C HIS A 100 4.55 -7.32 -10.22
N ARG A 101 3.84 -7.57 -11.33
CA ARG A 101 4.23 -7.06 -12.65
C ARG A 101 3.73 -5.63 -12.85
N PRO A 102 4.47 -4.74 -13.53
CA PRO A 102 4.11 -3.33 -13.72
C PRO A 102 2.69 -3.11 -14.28
N GLU A 103 2.24 -3.98 -15.18
CA GLU A 103 0.89 -3.96 -15.77
C GLU A 103 -0.24 -4.33 -14.80
N ALA A 104 0.08 -5.03 -13.70
CA ALA A 104 -0.91 -5.46 -12.70
C ALA A 104 -1.07 -4.45 -11.55
N GLN A 105 -0.34 -3.33 -11.57
CA GLN A 105 -0.35 -2.36 -10.47
C GLN A 105 -1.64 -1.52 -10.48
N ALA A 106 -2.32 -1.48 -9.33
CA ALA A 106 -3.62 -0.83 -9.20
C ALA A 106 -3.57 0.69 -9.43
N CYS A 107 -2.46 1.34 -9.11
CA CYS A 107 -2.32 2.79 -9.22
C CYS A 107 -1.12 3.17 -10.11
N ILE A 108 -1.42 3.62 -11.33
CA ILE A 108 -0.42 4.09 -12.30
C ILE A 108 -0.80 5.50 -12.75
N ILE A 109 0.08 6.48 -12.52
CA ILE A 109 -0.18 7.88 -12.87
C ILE A 109 0.79 8.34 -13.96
N GLY A 110 0.26 8.41 -15.18
CA GLY A 110 1.02 8.69 -16.41
C GLY A 110 2.29 7.86 -16.52
N GLY A 111 2.11 6.54 -16.45
CA GLY A 111 3.15 5.54 -16.67
C GLY A 111 4.02 5.19 -15.46
N VAL A 112 3.84 5.87 -14.32
CA VAL A 112 4.62 5.62 -13.10
C VAL A 112 3.74 4.90 -12.07
N PRO A 113 4.11 3.69 -11.63
CA PRO A 113 3.42 3.00 -10.53
C PRO A 113 3.56 3.75 -9.19
N ILE A 114 2.47 3.87 -8.45
CA ILE A 114 2.42 4.49 -7.11
C ILE A 114 2.10 3.40 -6.08
N ASN A 115 2.94 3.26 -5.05
CA ASN A 115 2.88 2.20 -4.06
C ASN A 115 2.65 0.81 -4.70
N PRO A 116 3.50 0.40 -5.66
CA PRO A 116 3.31 -0.88 -6.32
C PRO A 116 3.41 -2.03 -5.32
N THR A 117 2.63 -3.08 -5.56
CA THR A 117 2.76 -4.37 -4.90
C THR A 117 4.02 -5.04 -5.42
N LEU A 118 5.13 -4.83 -4.72
CA LEU A 118 6.42 -5.44 -5.06
C LEU A 118 6.55 -6.81 -4.38
N ARG A 119 7.38 -7.67 -4.97
CA ARG A 119 7.70 -8.99 -4.40
C ARG A 119 8.22 -8.86 -2.96
N PRO A 120 7.81 -9.73 -2.02
CA PRO A 120 8.41 -9.76 -0.69
C PRO A 120 9.94 -9.82 -0.76
N GLY A 121 10.60 -8.89 -0.08
CA GLY A 121 12.05 -8.76 -0.10
C GLY A 121 12.63 -8.06 -1.32
N PHE A 122 11.83 -7.41 -2.18
CA PHE A 122 12.28 -6.68 -3.37
C PHE A 122 13.48 -5.76 -3.10
N ASP A 123 13.46 -4.98 -2.01
CA ASP A 123 14.53 -4.06 -1.61
C ASP A 123 15.61 -4.70 -0.71
N SER A 124 15.73 -6.04 -0.76
CA SER A 124 16.76 -6.81 -0.05
C SER A 124 17.33 -7.97 -0.86
N THR A 125 16.77 -8.29 -2.03
CA THR A 125 17.23 -9.40 -2.88
C THR A 125 18.41 -8.95 -3.76
N PRO A 126 19.54 -9.69 -3.76
CA PRO A 126 20.68 -9.40 -4.64
C PRO A 126 20.26 -9.40 -6.11
N ASN A 127 20.76 -8.46 -6.90
CA ASN A 127 20.34 -8.32 -8.31
C ASN A 127 20.58 -9.58 -9.14
N GLU A 128 21.69 -10.29 -8.88
CA GLU A 128 22.05 -11.53 -9.58
C GLU A 128 21.14 -12.72 -9.21
N GLU A 129 20.38 -12.60 -8.12
CA GLU A 129 19.51 -13.64 -7.57
C GLU A 129 18.03 -13.36 -7.81
N ARG A 130 17.69 -12.27 -8.51
CA ARG A 130 16.30 -11.94 -8.84
C ARG A 130 15.75 -12.88 -9.89
N ASP A 131 14.42 -12.98 -9.91
CA ASP A 131 13.75 -13.59 -11.04
C ASP A 131 14.11 -12.80 -12.33
N PRO A 132 14.48 -13.47 -13.44
CA PRO A 132 14.78 -12.79 -14.69
C PRO A 132 13.63 -11.91 -15.19
N LEU A 133 12.38 -12.30 -14.94
CA LEU A 133 11.20 -11.53 -15.29
C LEU A 133 11.04 -10.30 -14.38
N GLU A 134 11.28 -10.44 -13.07
CA GLU A 134 11.31 -9.31 -12.13
C GLU A 134 12.34 -8.26 -12.58
N THR A 135 13.53 -8.71 -12.97
CA THR A 135 14.58 -7.84 -13.50
C THR A 135 14.13 -7.19 -14.81
N SER A 136 13.60 -7.95 -15.77
CA SER A 136 13.12 -7.41 -17.04
C SER A 136 12.00 -6.38 -16.85
N ASP A 137 11.11 -6.59 -15.88
CA ASP A 137 9.95 -5.76 -15.65
C ASP A 137 10.30 -4.46 -14.91
N TRP A 138 11.19 -4.53 -13.90
CA TRP A 138 11.47 -3.42 -12.99
C TRP A 138 12.81 -2.72 -13.20
N TRP A 139 13.73 -3.29 -13.99
CA TRP A 139 15.02 -2.65 -14.24
C TRP A 139 14.85 -1.33 -15.00
N ASP A 140 15.51 -0.27 -14.51
CA ASP A 140 15.40 1.10 -15.00
C ASP A 140 13.95 1.63 -15.08
N ARG A 141 13.02 1.05 -14.28
CA ARG A 141 11.64 1.50 -14.16
C ARG A 141 11.42 2.22 -12.83
N PRO A 142 11.26 3.56 -12.84
CA PRO A 142 10.94 4.31 -11.64
C PRO A 142 9.53 4.02 -11.14
N PHE A 143 9.38 3.99 -9.84
CA PHE A 143 8.10 3.96 -9.13
C PHE A 143 8.14 4.91 -7.94
N ILE A 144 6.98 5.24 -7.39
CA ILE A 144 6.86 6.16 -6.26
C ILE A 144 6.31 5.41 -5.05
N GLN A 145 6.96 5.59 -3.90
CA GLN A 145 6.43 5.20 -2.61
C GLN A 145 5.89 6.44 -1.89
N ALA A 146 4.58 6.51 -1.70
CA ALA A 146 3.92 7.53 -0.88
C ALA A 146 3.85 7.03 0.56
N VAL A 147 4.59 7.68 1.45
CA VAL A 147 4.72 7.34 2.85
C VAL A 147 4.06 8.44 3.68
N SER A 148 3.15 8.07 4.58
CA SER A 148 2.53 8.98 5.53
C SER A 148 3.26 8.96 6.87
N TRP A 149 2.98 9.95 7.73
CA TRP A 149 3.43 9.88 9.13
C TRP A 149 2.95 8.59 9.82
N ALA A 150 1.72 8.13 9.53
CA ALA A 150 1.17 6.93 10.16
C ALA A 150 2.00 5.67 9.84
N ASP A 151 2.55 5.58 8.61
CA ASP A 151 3.43 4.48 8.20
C ASP A 151 4.78 4.52 8.93
N MET A 152 5.26 5.72 9.27
CA MET A 152 6.53 5.94 9.96
C MET A 152 6.41 5.88 11.49
N ALA A 153 5.23 6.14 12.04
CA ALA A 153 5.01 6.19 13.46
C ALA A 153 5.08 4.78 14.08
N SER A 154 6.01 4.58 15.02
CA SER A 154 6.05 3.36 15.84
C SER A 154 5.21 3.56 17.09
N SER A 155 4.38 2.57 17.44
CA SER A 155 3.81 2.51 18.78
C SER A 155 4.89 2.19 19.81
N TYR A 156 4.65 2.55 21.07
CA TYR A 156 5.56 2.20 22.16
C TYR A 156 5.65 0.68 22.38
N SER A 157 4.55 -0.05 22.18
CA SER A 157 4.54 -1.51 22.25
C SER A 157 5.41 -2.15 21.17
N ALA A 158 5.33 -1.67 19.91
CA ALA A 158 6.20 -2.15 18.82
C ALA A 158 7.69 -1.85 19.10
N TYR A 159 7.98 -0.69 19.71
CA TYR A 159 9.33 -0.34 20.16
C TYR A 159 9.85 -1.31 21.24
N LEU A 160 9.04 -1.64 22.25
CA LEU A 160 9.42 -2.62 23.27
C LEU A 160 9.67 -4.00 22.66
N GLU A 161 8.83 -4.45 21.73
CA GLU A 161 9.01 -5.73 21.04
C GLU A 161 10.32 -5.82 20.26
N ARG A 162 10.73 -4.73 19.60
CA ARG A 162 12.01 -4.64 18.88
C ARG A 162 13.22 -4.69 19.81
N THR A 163 13.07 -4.18 21.04
CA THR A 163 14.20 -3.98 21.96
C THR A 163 14.34 -5.10 23.00
N LYS A 164 13.30 -5.93 23.21
CA LYS A 164 13.26 -6.96 24.26
C LYS A 164 14.40 -7.98 24.23
N ASN A 165 14.96 -8.26 23.05
CA ASN A 165 16.02 -9.26 22.85
C ASN A 165 17.42 -8.65 22.75
N ILE A 166 17.57 -7.33 22.91
CA ILE A 166 18.87 -6.66 22.86
C ILE A 166 19.53 -6.79 24.25
N PRO A 167 20.67 -7.50 24.37
CA PRO A 167 21.35 -7.64 25.66
C PRO A 167 21.75 -6.28 26.24
N ASP A 168 21.57 -6.13 27.55
CA ASP A 168 21.95 -4.93 28.32
C ASP A 168 21.30 -3.61 27.86
N TYR A 169 20.23 -3.67 27.08
CA TYR A 169 19.48 -2.50 26.65
C TYR A 169 18.38 -2.14 27.65
N ALA A 170 18.42 -0.93 28.20
CA ALA A 170 17.33 -0.35 28.96
C ALA A 170 16.41 0.45 28.01
N PRO A 171 15.15 0.04 27.82
CA PRO A 171 14.23 0.78 26.96
C PRO A 171 13.99 2.20 27.45
N THR A 172 13.88 3.13 26.50
CA THR A 172 13.49 4.52 26.74
C THR A 172 12.13 4.54 27.45
N PRO A 173 11.97 5.31 28.55
CA PRO A 173 10.68 5.45 29.21
C PRO A 173 9.60 5.97 28.26
N GLN A 174 8.36 5.47 28.40
CA GLN A 174 7.23 5.80 27.51
C GLN A 174 7.06 7.30 27.29
N VAL A 175 7.09 8.11 28.35
CA VAL A 175 6.92 9.57 28.26
C VAL A 175 8.00 10.23 27.40
N VAL A 176 9.23 9.72 27.43
CA VAL A 176 10.34 10.23 26.62
C VAL A 176 10.17 9.78 25.17
N PHE A 177 9.81 8.51 24.96
CA PHE A 177 9.52 7.98 23.63
C PHE A 177 8.37 8.75 22.95
N GLU A 178 7.29 9.02 23.66
CA GLU A 178 6.13 9.76 23.12
C GLU A 178 6.49 11.21 22.80
N ALA A 179 7.29 11.87 23.63
CA ALA A 179 7.79 13.22 23.35
C ALA A 179 8.69 13.25 22.09
N GLU A 180 9.60 12.27 21.93
CA GLU A 180 10.43 12.13 20.73
C GLU A 180 9.61 11.83 19.48
N GLN A 181 8.54 11.03 19.61
CA GLN A 181 7.62 10.76 18.50
C GLN A 181 6.84 12.01 18.09
N GLU A 182 6.44 12.87 19.03
CA GLU A 182 5.78 14.13 18.72
C GLU A 182 6.74 15.13 18.05
N GLU A 183 7.99 15.24 18.52
CA GLU A 183 9.01 16.06 17.86
C GLU A 183 9.26 15.59 16.42
N ARG A 184 9.36 14.27 16.21
CA ARG A 184 9.48 13.67 14.87
C ARG A 184 8.26 13.95 14.01
N ARG A 185 7.05 13.95 14.59
CA ARG A 185 5.81 14.28 13.89
C ARG A 185 5.83 15.74 13.44
N GLU A 186 6.21 16.67 14.30
CA GLU A 186 6.32 18.09 13.95
C GLU A 186 7.35 18.31 12.84
N ASN A 187 8.53 17.72 12.97
CA ASN A 187 9.57 17.78 11.95
C ASN A 187 9.12 17.14 10.63
N TRP A 188 8.36 16.05 10.67
CA TRP A 188 7.76 15.42 9.50
C TRP A 188 6.83 16.39 8.77
N HIS A 189 5.92 17.06 9.48
CA HIS A 189 4.99 18.01 8.87
C HIS A 189 5.66 19.33 8.44
N GLU A 190 6.80 19.69 9.03
CA GLU A 190 7.62 20.81 8.56
C GLU A 190 8.20 20.51 7.16
N HIS A 191 8.72 19.29 6.95
CA HIS A 191 9.32 18.88 5.67
C HIS A 191 8.28 18.44 4.64
N TRP A 192 7.18 17.84 5.10
CA TRP A 192 6.10 17.27 4.29
C TRP A 192 4.77 17.86 4.73
N PRO A 193 4.41 19.09 4.30
CA PRO A 193 3.25 19.82 4.81
C PRO A 193 1.91 19.10 4.62
N SER A 194 1.77 18.29 3.57
CA SER A 194 0.60 17.43 3.33
C SER A 194 0.51 16.23 4.29
N GLY A 195 1.57 15.96 5.05
CA GLY A 195 1.75 14.74 5.84
C GLY A 195 2.23 13.54 5.03
N ILE A 196 2.45 13.68 3.72
CA ILE A 196 2.88 12.61 2.82
C ILE A 196 4.24 12.98 2.19
N ARG A 197 5.18 12.04 2.26
CA ARG A 197 6.45 12.07 1.54
C ARG A 197 6.37 11.13 0.34
N TYR A 198 6.81 11.59 -0.83
CA TYR A 198 6.85 10.80 -2.05
C TYR A 198 8.31 10.45 -2.39
N ASP A 199 8.68 9.19 -2.17
CA ASP A 199 10.03 8.68 -2.48
C ASP A 199 10.04 8.12 -3.91
N VAL A 200 10.89 8.66 -4.78
CA VAL A 200 11.10 8.12 -6.13
C VAL A 200 12.17 7.05 -6.06
N ARG A 201 11.84 5.84 -6.48
CA ARG A 201 12.68 4.65 -6.36
C ARG A 201 12.88 4.02 -7.74
N CYS A 202 14.05 3.46 -8.01
CA CYS A 202 14.31 2.75 -9.28
C CYS A 202 15.29 1.61 -9.06
N LEU A 203 15.01 0.43 -9.63
CA LEU A 203 15.96 -0.68 -9.67
C LEU A 203 16.91 -0.47 -10.86
N ASP A 204 18.04 0.18 -10.64
CA ASP A 204 18.97 0.63 -11.70
C ASP A 204 20.43 0.18 -11.47
N GLY A 205 20.65 -0.68 -10.46
CA GLY A 205 21.98 -1.17 -10.10
C GLY A 205 22.83 -0.20 -9.28
N GLY A 206 22.28 0.95 -8.84
CA GLY A 206 22.99 1.84 -7.90
C GLY A 206 23.30 1.18 -6.54
N ALA A 207 22.51 0.17 -6.16
CA ALA A 207 22.84 -0.77 -5.09
C ALA A 207 22.77 -2.21 -5.61
N TRP A 208 23.55 -3.08 -4.95
CA TRP A 208 23.65 -4.51 -5.25
C TRP A 208 22.39 -5.33 -4.91
N ASP A 209 21.52 -4.83 -4.01
CA ASP A 209 20.41 -5.60 -3.42
C ASP A 209 19.07 -4.84 -3.31
N ARG A 210 19.00 -3.58 -3.74
CA ARG A 210 17.82 -2.74 -3.56
C ARG A 210 17.68 -1.67 -4.63
N SER A 211 16.47 -1.12 -4.75
CA SER A 211 16.24 0.06 -5.56
C SER A 211 16.99 1.29 -4.99
N THR A 212 17.48 2.13 -5.89
CA THR A 212 18.12 3.41 -5.61
C THR A 212 17.06 4.44 -5.25
N ASN A 213 17.32 5.29 -4.24
CA ASN A 213 16.45 6.42 -3.93
C ASN A 213 16.89 7.60 -4.79
N TRP A 214 16.03 8.04 -5.69
CA TRP A 214 16.27 9.19 -6.56
C TRP A 214 15.91 10.51 -5.90
N GLY A 215 15.19 10.47 -4.77
CA GLY A 215 14.84 11.64 -3.97
C GLY A 215 13.51 11.47 -3.26
N SER A 216 13.28 12.35 -2.29
CA SER A 216 12.04 12.46 -1.54
C SER A 216 11.41 13.83 -1.80
N TYR A 217 10.12 13.86 -2.09
CA TYR A 217 9.41 15.08 -2.51
C TYR A 217 8.15 15.30 -1.67
N ALA A 218 7.78 16.57 -1.47
CA ALA A 218 6.60 16.95 -0.69
C ALA A 218 5.31 16.87 -1.50
N THR A 219 5.43 16.82 -2.83
CA THR A 219 4.30 16.75 -3.75
C THR A 219 4.44 15.59 -4.73
N LEU A 220 3.30 15.01 -5.12
CA LEU A 220 3.25 13.95 -6.11
C LEU A 220 3.73 14.42 -7.49
N ASP A 221 3.42 15.66 -7.87
CA ASP A 221 3.79 16.23 -9.17
C ASP A 221 5.33 16.33 -9.33
N GLU A 222 6.04 16.76 -8.28
CA GLU A 222 7.51 16.80 -8.29
C GLU A 222 8.10 15.40 -8.41
N ALA A 223 7.58 14.44 -7.65
CA ALA A 223 8.02 13.05 -7.71
C ALA A 223 7.77 12.44 -9.11
N LEU A 224 6.60 12.72 -9.72
CA LEU A 224 6.27 12.27 -11.08
C LEU A 224 7.18 12.90 -12.13
N ALA A 225 7.53 14.18 -11.99
CA ALA A 225 8.45 14.84 -12.92
C ALA A 225 9.81 14.15 -12.93
N VAL A 226 10.34 13.81 -11.75
CA VAL A 226 11.62 13.11 -11.59
C VAL A 226 11.56 11.67 -12.09
N ALA A 227 10.50 10.93 -11.73
CA ALA A 227 10.30 9.57 -12.21
C ALA A 227 10.24 9.50 -13.75
N ARG A 228 9.62 10.50 -14.40
CA ARG A 228 9.49 10.55 -15.87
C ARG A 228 10.73 11.02 -16.60
N SER A 229 11.60 11.80 -15.97
CA SER A 229 12.88 12.16 -16.58
C SER A 229 13.84 10.97 -16.71
N GLY A 230 13.57 9.86 -16.02
CA GLY A 230 14.40 8.66 -16.07
C GLY A 230 15.83 8.90 -15.54
N SER A 231 16.76 8.02 -15.93
CA SER A 231 18.16 8.07 -15.46
C SER A 231 18.97 9.26 -15.99
N ASP A 232 18.38 10.11 -16.84
CA ASP A 232 19.06 11.29 -17.38
C ASP A 232 19.47 12.30 -16.30
N LEU A 233 18.71 12.39 -15.18
CA LEU A 233 19.10 13.20 -14.02
C LEU A 233 20.24 12.55 -13.20
N GLN A 234 20.17 11.24 -12.96
CA GLN A 234 21.18 10.48 -12.19
C GLN A 234 22.56 10.49 -12.86
N ARG A 235 22.62 10.46 -14.20
CA ARG A 235 23.88 10.50 -14.96
C ARG A 235 24.54 11.87 -14.97
N SER A 236 23.79 12.94 -14.71
CA SER A 236 24.32 14.31 -14.67
C SER A 236 25.05 14.63 -13.36
N THR A 237 24.67 14.00 -12.24
CA THR A 237 25.26 14.20 -10.91
C THR A 237 26.56 13.42 -10.68
N HIS A 238 26.95 12.53 -11.59
CA HIS A 238 28.23 11.80 -11.56
C HIS A 238 29.23 12.25 -12.64
N ALA A 239 28.92 13.34 -13.35
CA ALA A 239 29.76 13.88 -14.42
C ALA A 239 30.62 15.09 -14.02
N GLU A 240 30.72 15.41 -12.71
CA GLU A 240 31.62 16.46 -12.18
C GLU A 240 32.76 15.89 -11.34
#